data_AF-A0A9P8LDX7-F1
#
_entry.id   AF-A0A9P8LDX7-F1
#
_cell.length_a   1.000
_cell.length_b   1.000
_cell.length_c   1.000
_cell.angle_alpha   90.00
_cell.angle_beta   90.00
_cell.angle_gamma   90.00
#
_symmetry.space_group_name_H-M   'P 1'
#
loop_
_entity.id
_entity.type
_entity.pdbx_description
1 polymer ?
#
loop_
_entity_poly.entity_id
_entity_poly.type
_entity_poly.pdbx_seq_one_letter_code
_entity_poly.pdbx_strand_id
1 'polypeptide(L)'
;MSPIQKVAVFGASGTIGTHITSGLIRANFKITAITRLDSTSTFPDSIPVVRTDYTVPALTAALRGHDAVVSAVGVAGITKQRDMMDAAEAAGIARFVLSDFGYGPNHRRLPEFEAIGKPRLEVLEYAKEKATANPAFTWSAIAIGNPIDWV
;
A
#
# COMPACT_ATOMS: atom_id res chain seq x y z
N MET A 1 -21.53 0.92 1.78
CA MET A 1 -20.29 0.39 2.38
C MET A 1 -20.31 0.72 3.86
N SER A 2 -19.89 -0.21 4.71
CA SER A 2 -19.64 0.10 6.12
C SER A 2 -18.49 1.11 6.23
N PRO A 3 -18.47 1.97 7.26
CA PRO A 3 -17.35 2.88 7.49
C PRO A 3 -16.02 2.12 7.61
N ILE A 4 -14.97 2.64 6.99
CA ILE A 4 -13.62 2.08 7.11
C ILE A 4 -13.13 2.31 8.54
N GLN A 5 -12.67 1.24 9.21
CA GLN A 5 -12.12 1.33 10.56
C GLN A 5 -10.82 0.53 10.75
N LYS A 6 -10.70 -0.64 10.11
CA LYS A 6 -9.54 -1.53 10.18
C LYS A 6 -8.71 -1.39 8.89
N VAL A 7 -7.47 -0.95 9.04
CA VAL A 7 -6.57 -0.65 7.92
C VAL A 7 -5.33 -1.53 8.00
N ALA A 8 -5.10 -2.34 6.98
CA ALA A 8 -3.83 -3.05 6.82
C ALA A 8 -2.81 -2.14 6.12
N VAL A 9 -1.58 -2.10 6.61
CA VAL A 9 -0.53 -1.22 6.09
C VAL A 9 0.70 -2.04 5.69
N PHE A 10 1.05 -2.01 4.41
CA PHE A 10 2.31 -2.51 3.90
C PHE A 10 3.38 -1.42 3.96
N GLY A 11 4.61 -1.76 4.33
CA GLY A 11 5.69 -0.77 4.45
C GLY A 11 5.54 0.18 5.65
N ALA A 12 4.80 -0.25 6.68
CA ALA A 12 4.44 0.54 7.86
C ALA A 12 5.63 1.14 8.62
N SER A 13 6.82 0.54 8.56
CA SER A 13 8.04 1.02 9.23
C SER A 13 8.96 1.86 8.33
N GLY A 14 8.61 2.07 7.06
CA GLY A 14 9.43 2.88 6.13
C GLY A 14 9.24 4.37 6.35
N THR A 15 10.09 5.19 5.74
CA THR A 15 10.10 6.66 5.89
C THR A 15 8.72 7.28 5.71
N ILE A 16 7.97 6.90 4.67
CA ILE A 16 6.59 7.38 4.45
C ILE A 16 5.58 6.63 5.33
N GLY A 17 5.79 5.32 5.54
CA GLY A 17 4.89 4.46 6.30
C GLY A 17 4.73 4.85 7.76
N THR A 18 5.79 5.34 8.41
CA THR A 18 5.74 5.81 9.81
C THR A 18 4.83 7.03 9.98
N HIS A 19 4.85 7.97 9.02
CA HIS A 19 3.95 9.12 9.03
C HIS A 19 2.50 8.72 8.74
N ILE A 20 2.29 7.80 7.79
CA ILE A 20 0.95 7.26 7.48
C ILE A 20 0.36 6.55 8.70
N THR A 21 1.12 5.63 9.32
CA THR A 21 0.65 4.89 10.50
C THR A 21 0.35 5.83 11.66
N SER A 22 1.21 6.81 11.91
CA SER A 22 0.97 7.85 12.93
C SER A 22 -0.30 8.67 12.66
N GLY A 23 -0.53 9.06 11.40
CA GLY A 23 -1.74 9.78 10.99
C GLY A 23 -3.01 8.95 11.18
N LEU A 24 -2.98 7.68 10.77
CA LEU A 24 -4.09 6.75 10.95
C LEU A 24 -4.41 6.50 12.42
N ILE A 25 -3.40 6.37 13.30
CA ILE A 25 -3.60 6.24 14.76
C ILE A 25 -4.28 7.49 15.33
N ARG A 26 -3.79 8.68 14.98
CA ARG A 26 -4.40 9.95 15.43
C ARG A 26 -5.85 10.12 14.96
N ALA A 27 -6.16 9.60 13.77
CA ALA A 27 -7.51 9.55 13.24
C ALA A 27 -8.35 8.37 13.78
N ASN A 28 -7.84 7.66 14.79
CA ASN A 28 -8.53 6.59 15.52
C ASN A 28 -8.86 5.34 14.68
N PHE A 29 -8.08 5.07 13.62
CA PHE A 29 -8.14 3.81 12.88
C PHE A 29 -7.43 2.67 13.63
N LYS A 30 -7.90 1.43 13.43
CA LYS A 30 -7.22 0.23 13.91
C LYS A 30 -6.27 -0.27 12.83
N ILE A 31 -4.98 -0.31 13.11
CA ILE A 31 -3.96 -0.62 12.11
C ILE A 31 -3.38 -2.01 12.34
N THR A 32 -3.13 -2.73 11.26
CA THR A 32 -2.28 -3.92 11.26
C THR A 32 -1.12 -3.71 10.29
N ALA A 33 0.12 -3.85 10.75
CA ALA A 33 1.28 -3.84 9.86
C ALA A 33 1.45 -5.21 9.21
N ILE A 34 1.49 -5.23 7.87
CA ILE A 34 1.81 -6.45 7.11
C ILE A 34 3.25 -6.35 6.64
N THR A 35 4.07 -7.34 7.02
CA THR A 35 5.52 -7.32 6.84
C THR A 35 6.05 -8.65 6.33
N ARG A 36 7.25 -8.61 5.73
CA ARG A 36 7.91 -9.81 5.21
C ARG A 36 8.37 -10.70 6.37
N LEU A 37 8.44 -12.01 6.13
CA LEU A 37 8.93 -12.99 7.14
C LEU A 37 10.30 -12.62 7.72
N ASP A 38 11.20 -12.12 6.87
CA ASP A 38 12.57 -11.75 7.19
C ASP A 38 12.72 -10.29 7.69
N SER A 39 11.62 -9.57 7.89
CA SER A 39 11.66 -8.18 8.33
C SER A 39 12.13 -8.07 9.79
N THR A 40 13.19 -7.28 9.99
CA THR A 40 13.71 -6.90 11.32
C THR A 40 13.05 -5.64 11.89
N SER A 41 12.05 -5.09 11.20
CA SER A 41 11.35 -3.89 11.63
C SER A 41 10.66 -4.10 12.98
N THR A 42 10.80 -3.12 13.86
CA THR A 42 10.10 -3.06 15.14
C THR A 42 8.90 -2.12 15.05
N PHE A 43 7.88 -2.40 15.84
CA PHE A 43 6.64 -1.61 15.90
C PHE A 43 6.26 -1.40 17.37
N PRO A 44 5.57 -0.30 17.72
CA PRO A 44 4.96 -0.15 19.02
C PRO A 44 3.97 -1.29 19.30
N ASP A 45 3.82 -1.68 20.57
CA ASP A 45 2.91 -2.77 21.00
C ASP A 45 1.44 -2.53 20.59
N SER A 46 1.08 -1.27 20.36
CA SER A 46 -0.26 -0.88 19.90
C SER A 46 -0.55 -1.22 18.43
N ILE A 47 0.46 -1.64 17.65
CA ILE A 47 0.31 -2.01 16.24
C ILE A 47 0.52 -3.52 16.09
N PRO A 48 -0.56 -4.31 15.93
CA PRO A 48 -0.47 -5.70 15.51
C PRO A 48 0.36 -5.87 14.24
N VAL A 49 1.19 -6.92 14.21
CA VAL A 49 2.06 -7.24 13.07
C VAL A 49 1.73 -8.63 12.55
N VAL A 50 1.48 -8.74 11.25
CA VAL A 50 1.40 -10.01 10.52
C VAL A 50 2.63 -10.15 9.64
N ARG A 51 3.40 -11.22 9.84
CA ARG A 51 4.55 -11.59 9.01
C ARG A 51 4.14 -12.65 8.01
N THR A 52 4.44 -12.45 6.73
CA THR A 52 3.97 -13.30 5.63
C THR A 52 4.93 -13.29 4.44
N ASP A 53 4.83 -14.28 3.55
CA ASP A 53 5.73 -14.52 2.41
C ASP A 53 5.31 -13.78 1.12
N TYR A 54 4.31 -12.89 1.20
CA TYR A 54 3.84 -12.03 0.10
C TYR A 54 3.32 -12.79 -1.13
N THR A 55 3.00 -14.08 -0.99
CA THR A 55 2.21 -14.79 -1.99
C THR A 55 0.76 -14.30 -1.94
N VAL A 56 0.05 -14.28 -3.07
CA VAL A 56 -1.36 -13.84 -3.12
C VAL A 56 -2.23 -14.58 -2.08
N PRO A 57 -2.17 -15.93 -1.95
CA PRO A 57 -2.97 -16.63 -0.94
C PRO A 57 -2.65 -16.23 0.50
N ALA A 58 -1.36 -16.06 0.84
CA ALA A 58 -0.94 -15.69 2.18
C ALA A 58 -1.32 -14.23 2.51
N LEU A 59 -1.22 -13.33 1.54
CA LEU A 59 -1.70 -11.96 1.67
C LEU A 59 -3.23 -11.92 1.81
N THR A 60 -3.98 -12.69 1.03
CA THR A 60 -5.44 -12.76 1.15
C THR A 60 -5.84 -13.19 2.57
N ALA A 61 -5.19 -14.23 3.10
CA ALA A 61 -5.44 -14.67 4.47
C ALA A 61 -5.13 -13.57 5.51
N ALA A 62 -4.02 -12.85 5.35
CA ALA A 62 -3.63 -11.76 6.23
C ALA A 62 -4.56 -10.54 6.15
N LEU A 63 -5.18 -10.29 4.99
CA LEU A 63 -6.04 -9.13 4.75
C LEU A 63 -7.50 -9.35 5.14
N ARG A 64 -7.95 -10.60 5.31
CA ARG A 64 -9.34 -10.91 5.70
C ARG A 64 -9.77 -10.14 6.96
N GLY A 65 -10.95 -9.53 6.89
CA GLY A 65 -11.55 -8.80 8.00
C GLY A 65 -11.00 -7.38 8.23
N HIS A 66 -10.13 -6.89 7.33
CA HIS A 66 -9.81 -5.46 7.21
C HIS A 66 -10.80 -4.78 6.26
N ASP A 67 -10.92 -3.45 6.36
CA ASP A 67 -11.82 -2.65 5.53
C ASP A 67 -11.08 -1.97 4.37
N ALA A 68 -9.82 -1.61 4.60
CA ALA A 68 -8.96 -0.92 3.64
C ALA A 68 -7.50 -1.36 3.74
N VAL A 69 -6.76 -1.11 2.66
CA VAL A 69 -5.32 -1.32 2.57
C VAL A 69 -4.62 -0.02 2.20
N VAL A 70 -3.49 0.25 2.85
CA VAL A 70 -2.54 1.28 2.42
C VAL A 70 -1.19 0.62 2.13
N SER A 71 -0.73 0.78 0.89
CA SER A 71 0.62 0.39 0.49
C SER A 71 1.55 1.60 0.62
N ALA A 72 2.55 1.50 1.49
CA ALA A 72 3.62 2.48 1.66
C ALA A 72 4.99 1.85 1.37
N VAL A 73 5.04 0.86 0.48
CA VAL A 73 6.28 0.17 0.12
C VAL A 73 7.22 1.09 -0.66
N GLY A 74 8.52 0.96 -0.39
CA GLY A 74 9.55 1.64 -1.17
C GLY A 74 9.70 1.09 -2.59
N VAL A 75 10.66 1.62 -3.34
CA VAL A 75 10.91 1.29 -4.75
C VAL A 75 11.00 -0.24 -5.00
N ALA A 76 11.69 -0.97 -4.12
CA ALA A 76 11.84 -2.42 -4.22
C ALA A 76 10.52 -3.21 -4.13
N GLY A 77 9.46 -2.62 -3.56
CA GLY A 77 8.15 -3.24 -3.40
C GLY A 77 7.11 -2.81 -4.44
N ILE A 78 7.43 -1.89 -5.36
CA ILE A 78 6.44 -1.34 -6.30
C ILE A 78 5.79 -2.43 -7.14
N THR A 79 6.57 -3.34 -7.70
CA THR A 79 6.06 -4.44 -8.54
C THR A 79 5.19 -5.43 -7.75
N LYS A 80 5.39 -5.54 -6.43
CA LYS A 80 4.59 -6.39 -5.53
C LYS A 80 3.19 -5.84 -5.23
N GLN A 81 2.91 -4.60 -5.61
CA GLN A 81 1.57 -4.04 -5.41
C GLN A 81 0.49 -4.74 -6.24
N ARG A 82 0.85 -5.41 -7.35
CA ARG A 82 -0.08 -6.26 -8.11
C ARG A 82 -0.58 -7.42 -7.24
N ASP A 83 0.33 -8.18 -6.66
CA ASP A 83 0.03 -9.28 -5.73
C ASP A 83 -0.78 -8.78 -4.51
N MET A 84 -0.47 -7.58 -3.98
CA MET A 84 -1.22 -6.97 -2.88
C MET A 84 -2.65 -6.59 -3.27
N MET A 85 -2.85 -6.07 -4.48
CA MET A 85 -4.18 -5.73 -4.99
C MET A 85 -5.01 -6.97 -5.30
N ASP A 86 -4.41 -8.00 -5.90
CA ASP A 86 -5.04 -9.31 -6.10
C ASP A 86 -5.52 -9.88 -4.77
N ALA A 87 -4.64 -9.86 -3.77
CA ALA A 87 -4.96 -10.36 -2.45
C ALA A 87 -6.02 -9.53 -1.72
N ALA A 88 -5.98 -8.21 -1.86
CA ALA A 88 -6.95 -7.29 -1.26
C ALA A 88 -8.35 -7.50 -1.87
N GLU A 89 -8.43 -7.57 -3.20
CA GLU A 89 -9.67 -7.89 -3.89
C GLU A 89 -10.23 -9.25 -3.46
N ALA A 90 -9.40 -10.29 -3.45
CA ALA A 90 -9.80 -11.64 -3.03
C ALA A 90 -10.20 -11.72 -1.54
N ALA A 91 -9.69 -10.81 -0.70
CA ALA A 91 -10.07 -10.69 0.71
C ALA A 91 -11.34 -9.86 0.93
N GLY A 92 -11.92 -9.29 -0.13
CA GLY A 92 -13.12 -8.45 -0.07
C GLY A 92 -12.88 -7.02 0.38
N ILE A 93 -11.64 -6.51 0.25
CA ILE A 93 -11.29 -5.13 0.60
C ILE A 93 -11.97 -4.15 -0.36
N ALA A 94 -12.64 -3.13 0.19
CA ALA A 94 -13.34 -2.12 -0.62
C ALA A 94 -12.43 -0.98 -1.12
N ARG A 95 -11.31 -0.73 -0.42
CA ARG A 95 -10.45 0.44 -0.63
C ARG A 95 -8.96 0.11 -0.58
N PHE A 96 -8.22 0.44 -1.63
CA PHE A 96 -6.77 0.30 -1.71
C PHE A 96 -6.07 1.64 -1.99
N VAL A 97 -5.10 2.02 -1.18
CA VAL A 97 -4.22 3.18 -1.45
C VAL A 97 -2.88 2.68 -1.97
N LEU A 98 -2.54 3.05 -3.20
CA LEU A 98 -1.28 2.69 -3.86
C LEU A 98 -0.10 3.46 -3.28
N SER A 99 1.06 2.82 -3.24
CA SER A 99 2.34 3.48 -3.03
C SER A 99 2.74 4.20 -4.32
N ASP A 100 2.23 5.42 -4.46
CA ASP A 100 2.71 6.38 -5.44
C ASP A 100 3.64 7.38 -4.73
N PHE A 101 3.12 8.19 -3.79
CA PHE A 101 3.84 9.15 -2.93
C PHE A 101 5.01 9.86 -3.63
N GLY A 102 4.82 10.17 -4.91
CA GLY A 102 5.80 10.81 -5.78
C GLY A 102 5.07 11.76 -6.70
N TYR A 103 5.36 11.71 -7.98
CA TYR A 103 4.95 12.74 -8.93
C TYR A 103 3.71 12.38 -9.78
N GLY A 104 3.09 11.22 -9.55
CA GLY A 104 1.92 10.79 -10.31
C GLY A 104 2.23 10.35 -11.75
N PRO A 105 1.19 10.14 -12.59
CA PRO A 105 1.37 9.64 -13.96
C PRO A 105 1.76 10.73 -14.98
N ASN A 106 1.47 12.01 -14.72
CA ASN A 106 1.51 13.08 -15.74
C ASN A 106 2.68 14.05 -15.61
N HIS A 107 3.82 13.63 -15.06
CA HIS A 107 4.97 14.52 -14.88
C HIS A 107 6.09 14.29 -15.88
N ARG A 108 6.85 15.35 -16.18
CA ARG A 108 8.09 15.24 -16.96
C ARG A 108 9.15 14.54 -16.11
N ARG A 109 9.68 13.41 -16.59
CA ARG A 109 10.73 12.63 -15.95
C ARG A 109 12.08 12.98 -16.56
N LEU A 110 13.13 13.00 -15.74
CA LEU A 110 14.48 12.89 -16.27
C LEU A 110 14.72 11.43 -16.70
N PRO A 111 15.45 11.17 -17.80
CA PRO A 111 15.66 9.81 -18.30
C PRO A 111 16.18 8.83 -17.26
N GLU A 112 16.97 9.30 -16.29
CA GLU A 112 17.55 8.52 -15.19
C GLU A 112 16.47 7.93 -14.24
N PHE A 113 15.27 8.51 -14.20
CA PHE A 113 14.15 8.03 -13.38
C PHE A 113 13.19 7.09 -14.11
N GLU A 114 13.39 6.81 -15.40
CA GLU A 114 12.52 5.93 -16.19
C GLU A 114 12.38 4.53 -15.58
N ALA A 115 13.49 3.97 -15.07
CA ALA A 115 13.51 2.65 -14.45
C ALA A 115 12.59 2.52 -13.21
N ILE A 116 12.37 3.62 -12.48
CA ILE A 116 11.44 3.68 -11.34
C ILE A 116 10.04 4.06 -11.81
N GLY A 117 9.97 4.89 -12.84
CA GLY A 117 8.75 5.44 -13.37
C GLY A 117 7.85 4.41 -14.05
N LYS A 118 8.42 3.54 -14.88
CA LYS A 118 7.65 2.54 -15.64
C LYS A 118 6.89 1.57 -14.74
N PRO A 119 7.50 0.92 -13.72
CA PRO A 119 6.77 0.05 -12.80
C PRO A 119 5.61 0.73 -12.06
N ARG A 120 5.76 2.03 -11.72
CA ARG A 120 4.68 2.79 -11.07
C ARG A 120 3.48 3.00 -12.00
N LEU A 121 3.74 3.29 -13.27
CA LEU A 121 2.69 3.43 -14.28
C LEU A 121 1.96 2.09 -14.49
N GLU A 122 2.71 0.99 -14.61
CA GLU A 122 2.13 -0.35 -14.76
C GLU A 122 1.21 -0.73 -13.58
N VAL A 123 1.62 -0.41 -12.36
CA VAL A 123 0.78 -0.64 -11.16
C VAL A 123 -0.48 0.24 -11.18
N LEU A 124 -0.37 1.49 -11.62
CA LEU A 124 -1.51 2.41 -11.71
C LEU A 124 -2.53 1.96 -12.76
N GLU A 125 -2.06 1.54 -13.95
CA GLU A 125 -2.95 0.96 -14.97
C GLU A 125 -3.60 -0.34 -14.48
N TYR A 126 -2.86 -1.19 -13.78
CA TYR A 126 -3.42 -2.41 -13.20
C TYR A 126 -4.51 -2.12 -12.14
N ALA A 127 -4.34 -1.07 -11.33
CA ALA A 127 -5.37 -0.64 -10.39
C ALA A 127 -6.65 -0.15 -11.10
N LYS A 128 -6.50 0.57 -12.22
CA LYS A 128 -7.63 0.97 -13.08
C LYS A 128 -8.36 -0.26 -13.61
N GLU A 129 -7.63 -1.21 -14.20
CA GLU A 129 -8.20 -2.46 -14.73
C GLU A 129 -9.01 -3.21 -13.68
N LYS A 130 -8.47 -3.35 -12.46
CA LYS A 130 -9.21 -3.97 -11.34
C LYS A 130 -10.48 -3.25 -10.97
N ALA A 131 -10.44 -1.92 -10.79
CA ALA A 131 -11.65 -1.16 -10.45
C ALA A 131 -12.70 -1.17 -11.57
N THR A 132 -12.27 -1.26 -12.83
CA THR A 132 -13.18 -1.45 -13.97
C THR A 132 -13.81 -2.84 -13.96
N ALA A 133 -13.03 -3.88 -13.68
CA ALA A 133 -13.53 -5.26 -13.60
C ALA A 133 -14.41 -5.52 -12.38
N ASN A 134 -14.15 -4.82 -11.28
CA ASN A 134 -14.84 -4.97 -10.00
C ASN A 134 -15.21 -3.60 -9.40
N PRO A 135 -16.45 -3.12 -9.64
CA PRO A 135 -16.91 -1.83 -9.12
C PRO A 135 -16.95 -1.72 -7.58
N ALA A 136 -16.87 -2.83 -6.85
CA ALA A 136 -16.79 -2.83 -5.39
C ALA A 136 -15.36 -2.57 -4.87
N PHE A 137 -14.34 -2.71 -5.74
CA PHE A 137 -12.95 -2.42 -5.42
C PHE A 137 -12.58 -1.02 -5.91
N THR A 138 -12.26 -0.13 -4.97
CA THR A 138 -11.85 1.25 -5.28
C THR A 138 -10.40 1.49 -4.89
N TRP A 139 -9.74 2.41 -5.58
CA TRP A 139 -8.36 2.75 -5.29
C TRP A 139 -8.09 4.26 -5.33
N SER A 140 -6.96 4.67 -4.74
CA SER A 140 -6.36 5.98 -5.00
C SER A 140 -4.84 5.89 -5.02
N ALA A 141 -4.25 6.68 -5.90
CA ALA A 141 -2.84 7.06 -5.85
C ALA A 141 -2.74 8.47 -5.27
N ILE A 142 -1.72 8.72 -4.44
CA ILE A 142 -1.48 10.03 -3.83
C ILE A 142 -0.12 10.52 -4.34
N ALA A 143 -0.12 11.60 -5.12
CA ALA A 143 1.09 12.25 -5.58
C ALA A 143 1.43 13.42 -4.63
N ILE A 144 2.62 13.39 -4.03
CA ILE A 144 3.09 14.40 -3.07
C ILE A 144 4.35 15.15 -3.53
N GLY A 145 4.90 14.82 -4.71
CA GLY A 145 6.19 15.31 -5.18
C GLY A 145 7.36 14.65 -4.46
N ASN A 146 8.50 15.35 -4.39
CA ASN A 146 9.66 14.93 -3.60
C ASN A 146 9.46 15.34 -2.13
N PRO A 147 9.58 14.40 -1.18
CA PRO A 147 9.75 14.78 0.22
C PRO A 147 11.04 15.58 0.41
N ILE A 148 10.94 16.66 1.17
CA ILE A 148 12.03 17.62 1.40
C ILE A 148 13.05 17.14 2.42
N ASP A 149 12.68 16.17 3.23
CA ASP A 149 13.42 15.58 4.35
C ASP A 149 13.67 14.09 4.14
N TRP A 150 13.83 13.66 2.88
CA TRP A 150 14.14 12.27 2.54
C TRP A 150 15.53 11.89 3.08
N VAL A 151 15.57 11.33 4.29
CA VAL A 151 16.76 10.79 4.95
C VAL A 151 16.72 9.27 5.04
#